data_AF-W2M4J8-F1
#
_entry.id   AF-W2M4J8-F1
#
_cell.length_a   1.000
_cell.length_b   1.000
_cell.length_c   1.000
_cell.angle_alpha   90.00
_cell.angle_beta   90.00
_cell.angle_gamma   90.00
#
_symmetry.space_group_name_H-M   'P 1'
#
loop_
_entity.id
_entity.type
_entity.pdbx_description
1 polymer ?
#
loop_
_entity_poly.entity_id
_entity_poly.type
_entity_poly.pdbx_seq_one_letter_code
_entity_poly.pdbx_strand_id
1 'polypeptide(L)'
;GFLTNVVTNVKMWWKTRRWAKKGTPENEVKKALGLDKMTESSIKAHPNYKYYQKFLYKAEGIKLDGWVESSKISPPTVWRHFGLDKMSASQRETSDNMRVYVRYLKKYDDAVYRYGYKEYFPSSEAEKQVYLKVWAMTDRPDQYVLKRLNIDRGENKYFSYNYKRMRTRWKTEEEIMAHPNYYLFREFQRLKAQSW
;
A
#
# COMPACT_ATOMS: atom_id res chain seq x y z
N GLY A 1 36.37 -9.89 7.42
CA GLY A 1 36.56 -8.96 6.30
C GLY A 1 35.27 -8.69 5.56
N PHE A 2 34.88 -9.52 4.59
CA PHE A 2 33.61 -9.38 3.86
C PHE A 2 32.56 -10.42 4.29
N LEU A 3 32.98 -11.67 4.42
CA LEU A 3 32.12 -12.80 4.81
C LEU A 3 31.46 -12.62 6.19
N THR A 4 32.20 -12.06 7.16
CA THR A 4 31.71 -11.77 8.52
C THR A 4 30.55 -10.77 8.53
N ASN A 5 30.59 -9.76 7.65
CA ASN A 5 29.56 -8.73 7.55
C ASN A 5 28.30 -9.25 6.85
N VAL A 6 28.46 -10.07 5.81
CA VAL A 6 27.34 -10.72 5.11
C VAL A 6 26.59 -11.69 6.05
N VAL A 7 27.32 -12.57 6.74
CA VAL A 7 26.74 -13.52 7.71
C VAL A 7 26.00 -12.77 8.84
N THR A 8 26.59 -11.68 9.36
CA THR A 8 25.96 -10.84 10.38
C THR A 8 24.67 -10.19 9.88
N ASN A 9 24.68 -9.66 8.65
CA ASN A 9 23.49 -9.06 8.04
C ASN A 9 22.35 -10.06 7.82
N VAL A 10 22.67 -11.28 7.34
CA VAL A 10 21.68 -12.36 7.15
C VAL A 10 21.10 -12.80 8.49
N LYS A 11 21.95 -13.04 9.50
CA LYS A 11 21.51 -13.39 10.86
C LYS A 11 20.58 -12.32 11.44
N MET A 12 20.93 -11.04 11.29
CA MET A 12 20.11 -9.93 11.79
C MET A 12 18.81 -9.75 10.99
N TRP A 13 18.80 -10.03 9.69
CA TRP A 13 17.58 -10.06 8.90
C TRP A 13 16.58 -11.10 9.41
N TRP A 14 17.06 -12.32 9.72
CA TRP A 14 16.24 -13.36 10.33
C TRP A 14 15.75 -12.97 11.73
N LYS A 15 16.65 -12.43 12.58
CA LYS A 15 16.33 -12.01 13.95
C LYS A 15 15.25 -10.92 13.99
N THR A 16 15.41 -9.86 13.19
CA THR A 16 14.43 -8.76 13.09
C THR A 16 13.08 -9.24 12.57
N ARG A 17 13.06 -10.19 11.62
CA ARG A 17 11.81 -10.83 11.17
C ARG A 17 11.15 -11.62 12.28
N ARG A 18 11.91 -12.40 13.06
CA ARG A 18 11.39 -13.18 14.18
C ARG A 18 10.82 -12.28 15.28
N TRP A 19 11.51 -11.21 15.65
CA TRP A 19 11.00 -10.25 16.65
C TRP A 19 9.69 -9.62 16.20
N ALA A 20 9.62 -9.15 14.95
CA ALA A 20 8.41 -8.57 14.40
C ALA A 20 7.23 -9.57 14.42
N LYS A 21 7.46 -10.83 14.00
CA LYS A 21 6.44 -11.89 14.03
C LYS A 21 5.95 -12.25 15.43
N LYS A 22 6.83 -12.16 16.43
CA LYS A 22 6.48 -12.45 17.82
C LYS A 22 5.82 -11.27 18.53
N GLY A 23 5.74 -10.09 17.90
CA GLY A 23 5.30 -8.87 18.57
C GLY A 23 6.24 -8.46 19.71
N THR A 24 7.54 -8.75 19.57
CA THR A 24 8.52 -8.40 20.62
C THR A 24 8.49 -6.89 20.89
N PRO A 25 8.37 -6.45 22.16
CA PRO A 25 8.34 -5.04 22.52
C PRO A 25 9.56 -4.24 22.04
N GLU A 26 9.35 -2.98 21.66
CA GLU A 26 10.41 -2.09 21.15
C GLU A 26 11.58 -1.92 22.13
N ASN A 27 11.30 -1.80 23.43
CA ASN A 27 12.32 -1.69 24.47
C ASN A 27 13.19 -2.96 24.57
N GLU A 28 12.61 -4.15 24.45
CA GLU A 28 13.36 -5.41 24.42
C GLU A 28 14.24 -5.51 23.17
N VAL A 29 13.73 -5.08 22.00
CA VAL A 29 14.53 -5.04 20.77
C VAL A 29 15.68 -4.04 20.91
N LYS A 30 15.42 -2.84 21.45
CA LYS A 30 16.48 -1.84 21.73
C LYS A 30 17.54 -2.42 22.65
N LYS A 31 17.15 -3.07 23.75
CA LYS A 31 18.08 -3.73 24.67
C LYS A 31 18.91 -4.81 23.98
N ALA A 32 18.28 -5.66 23.16
CA ALA A 32 18.96 -6.71 22.41
C ALA A 32 19.88 -6.18 21.29
N LEU A 33 19.79 -4.89 20.94
CA LEU A 33 20.64 -4.19 20.00
C LEU A 33 21.68 -3.27 20.68
N GLY A 34 21.64 -3.18 22.02
CA GLY A 34 22.48 -2.28 22.82
C GLY A 34 22.09 -0.80 22.70
N LEU A 35 20.80 -0.50 22.51
CA LEU A 35 20.27 0.85 22.27
C LEU A 35 19.43 1.41 23.43
N ASP A 36 19.17 0.62 24.48
CA ASP A 36 18.19 0.90 25.54
C ASP A 36 18.60 1.98 26.56
N LYS A 37 19.85 2.43 26.52
CA LYS A 37 20.41 3.45 27.42
C LYS A 37 20.99 4.67 26.69
N MET A 38 20.65 4.82 25.42
CA MET A 38 21.14 5.89 24.56
C MET A 38 20.06 6.96 24.38
N THR A 39 20.47 8.21 24.21
CA THR A 39 19.57 9.27 23.74
C THR A 39 19.11 8.98 22.32
N GLU A 40 18.03 9.61 21.86
CA GLU A 40 17.51 9.36 20.51
C GLU A 40 18.54 9.71 19.42
N SER A 41 19.30 10.79 19.59
CA SER A 41 20.38 11.17 18.68
C SER A 41 21.50 10.11 18.65
N SER A 42 21.91 9.61 19.82
CA SER A 42 22.90 8.53 19.91
C SER A 42 22.40 7.22 19.32
N ILE A 43 21.12 6.89 19.50
CA ILE A 43 20.49 5.74 18.84
C ILE A 43 20.58 5.90 17.33
N LYS A 44 20.17 7.03 16.77
CA LYS A 44 20.16 7.27 15.31
C LYS A 44 21.57 7.18 14.69
N ALA A 45 22.60 7.59 15.43
CA ALA A 45 24.00 7.50 15.00
C ALA A 45 24.60 6.09 15.16
N HIS A 46 23.97 5.19 15.91
CA HIS A 46 24.54 3.89 16.25
C HIS A 46 24.51 2.90 15.06
N PRO A 47 25.58 2.11 14.79
CA PRO A 47 25.61 1.17 13.67
C PRO A 47 24.49 0.10 13.66
N ASN A 48 23.94 -0.23 14.84
CA ASN A 48 22.83 -1.18 14.98
C ASN A 48 21.45 -0.56 14.74
N TYR A 49 21.34 0.76 14.62
CA TYR A 49 20.06 1.43 14.37
C TYR A 49 19.36 0.94 13.10
N LYS A 50 20.14 0.64 12.05
CA LYS A 50 19.62 0.02 10.82
C LYS A 50 18.83 -1.27 11.06
N TYR A 51 19.20 -2.05 12.09
CA TYR A 51 18.46 -3.28 12.44
C TYR A 51 17.20 -2.96 13.23
N TYR A 52 17.23 -1.92 14.06
CA TYR A 52 16.04 -1.41 14.73
C TYR A 52 15.00 -0.90 13.72
N GLN A 53 15.43 -0.08 12.75
CA GLN A 53 14.57 0.37 11.65
C GLN A 53 14.00 -0.80 10.84
N LYS A 54 14.82 -1.83 10.55
CA LYS A 54 14.33 -3.06 9.89
C LYS A 54 13.29 -3.79 10.72
N PHE A 55 13.44 -3.85 12.03
CA PHE A 55 12.44 -4.43 12.93
C PHE A 55 11.13 -3.63 12.87
N LEU A 56 11.18 -2.31 13.06
CA LEU A 56 9.99 -1.44 12.99
C LEU A 56 9.27 -1.58 11.64
N TYR A 57 10.01 -1.56 10.53
CA TYR A 57 9.45 -1.75 9.20
C TYR A 57 8.74 -3.10 9.06
N LYS A 58 9.32 -4.19 9.58
CA LYS A 58 8.69 -5.52 9.52
C LYS A 58 7.47 -5.62 10.45
N ALA A 59 7.53 -5.04 11.65
CA ALA A 59 6.43 -5.03 12.60
C ALA A 59 5.23 -4.24 12.04
N GLU A 60 5.46 -3.05 11.48
CA GLU A 60 4.45 -2.28 10.74
C GLU A 60 3.86 -3.12 9.59
N GLY A 61 4.71 -3.80 8.81
CA GLY A 61 4.26 -4.65 7.71
C GLY A 61 3.30 -5.75 8.14
N ILE A 62 3.62 -6.47 9.22
CA ILE A 62 2.79 -7.56 9.77
C ILE A 62 1.48 -7.03 10.32
N LYS A 63 1.49 -5.88 11.01
CA LYS A 63 0.27 -5.22 11.48
C LYS A 63 -0.65 -4.88 10.30
N LEU A 64 -0.10 -4.32 9.22
CA LEU A 64 -0.86 -3.99 8.02
C LEU A 64 -1.37 -5.24 7.28
N ASP A 65 -0.60 -6.33 7.25
CA ASP A 65 -1.06 -7.61 6.72
C ASP A 65 -2.29 -8.12 7.49
N GLY A 66 -2.25 -8.07 8.82
CA GLY A 66 -3.41 -8.40 9.66
C GLY A 66 -4.62 -7.50 9.38
N TRP A 67 -4.42 -6.22 9.08
CA TRP A 67 -5.51 -5.33 8.69
C TRP A 67 -6.16 -5.75 7.37
N VAL A 68 -5.35 -6.07 6.36
CA VAL A 68 -5.82 -6.51 5.04
C VAL A 68 -6.50 -7.88 5.12
N GLU A 69 -5.91 -8.85 5.80
CA GLU A 69 -6.44 -10.22 5.97
C GLU A 69 -7.77 -10.23 6.72
N SER A 70 -7.92 -9.37 7.73
CA SER A 70 -9.17 -9.28 8.50
C SER A 70 -10.39 -8.95 7.64
N SER A 71 -10.18 -8.36 6.45
CA SER A 71 -11.23 -7.90 5.51
C SER A 71 -12.21 -6.86 6.10
N LYS A 72 -12.09 -6.54 7.40
CA LYS A 72 -12.95 -5.64 8.16
C LYS A 72 -12.47 -4.20 8.15
N ILE A 73 -11.18 -3.99 7.90
CA ILE A 73 -10.59 -2.65 7.88
C ILE A 73 -10.53 -2.19 6.43
N SER A 74 -11.36 -1.20 6.09
CA SER A 74 -11.40 -0.63 4.74
C SER A 74 -10.43 0.56 4.61
N PRO A 75 -9.93 0.87 3.41
CA PRO A 75 -9.14 2.07 3.16
C PRO A 75 -9.68 3.39 3.74
N PRO A 76 -10.98 3.74 3.63
CA PRO A 76 -11.47 4.98 4.22
C PRO A 76 -11.49 4.94 5.75
N THR A 77 -11.61 3.76 6.35
CA THR A 77 -11.47 3.58 7.80
C THR A 77 -10.05 3.94 8.23
N VAL A 78 -9.04 3.44 7.52
CA VAL A 78 -7.63 3.75 7.83
C VAL A 78 -7.31 5.22 7.56
N TRP A 79 -7.81 5.78 6.45
CA TRP A 79 -7.66 7.19 6.11
C TRP A 79 -8.14 8.12 7.24
N ARG A 80 -9.36 7.88 7.75
CA ARG A 80 -9.95 8.63 8.86
C ARG A 80 -9.28 8.36 10.20
N HIS A 81 -8.89 7.11 10.48
CA HIS A 81 -8.16 6.75 11.70
C HIS A 81 -6.85 7.54 11.82
N PHE A 82 -6.18 7.77 10.69
CA PHE A 82 -4.96 8.57 10.61
C PHE A 82 -5.18 10.07 10.51
N GLY A 83 -6.44 10.53 10.52
CA GLY A 83 -6.81 11.94 10.41
C GLY A 83 -6.44 12.58 9.07
N LEU A 84 -6.22 11.77 8.04
CA LEU A 84 -5.77 12.26 6.72
C LEU A 84 -6.85 13.09 6.02
N ASP A 85 -8.11 12.91 6.39
CA ASP A 85 -9.26 13.71 5.94
C ASP A 85 -9.21 15.16 6.46
N LYS A 86 -8.58 15.37 7.62
CA LYS A 86 -8.48 16.68 8.29
C LYS A 86 -7.20 17.44 7.94
N MET A 87 -6.25 16.77 7.29
CA MET A 87 -4.98 17.38 6.89
C MET A 87 -5.11 18.17 5.59
N SER A 88 -4.35 19.25 5.47
CA SER A 88 -4.11 19.93 4.19
C SER A 88 -3.27 19.04 3.25
N ALA A 89 -3.15 19.44 1.98
CA ALA A 89 -2.27 18.76 1.03
C ALA A 89 -0.81 18.74 1.51
N SER A 90 -0.27 19.88 1.94
CA SER A 90 1.12 20.01 2.42
C SER A 90 1.40 19.21 3.69
N GLN A 91 0.42 19.14 4.61
CA GLN A 91 0.52 18.30 5.81
C GLN A 91 0.57 16.81 5.44
N ARG A 92 -0.24 16.36 4.46
CA ARG A 92 -0.24 14.97 4.01
C ARG A 92 1.08 14.56 3.38
N GLU A 93 1.72 15.44 2.60
CA GLU A 93 2.96 15.13 1.89
C GLU A 93 4.13 14.76 2.80
N THR A 94 4.18 15.34 3.99
CA THR A 94 5.28 15.13 4.96
C THR A 94 4.87 14.24 6.13
N SER A 95 3.63 13.74 6.17
CA SER A 95 3.10 13.00 7.30
C SER A 95 3.54 11.53 7.30
N ASP A 96 4.04 11.06 8.45
CA ASP A 96 4.25 9.63 8.70
C ASP A 96 2.96 8.82 8.56
N ASN A 97 1.82 9.39 8.94
CA ASN A 97 0.52 8.73 8.76
C ASN A 97 0.20 8.50 7.29
N MET A 98 0.54 9.44 6.41
CA MET A 98 0.38 9.26 4.97
C MET A 98 1.31 8.17 4.45
N ARG A 99 2.58 8.14 4.90
CA ARG A 99 3.52 7.07 4.55
C ARG A 99 2.98 5.69 4.92
N VAL A 100 2.43 5.53 6.13
CA VAL A 100 1.82 4.27 6.57
C VAL A 100 0.56 3.95 5.76
N TYR A 101 -0.27 4.95 5.47
CA TYR A 101 -1.47 4.78 4.64
C TYR A 101 -1.15 4.29 3.23
N VAL A 102 -0.17 4.89 2.55
CA VAL A 102 0.28 4.45 1.21
C VAL A 102 0.75 3.01 1.25
N ARG A 103 1.52 2.63 2.28
CA ARG A 103 2.00 1.25 2.46
C ARG A 103 0.85 0.27 2.68
N TYR A 104 -0.13 0.64 3.50
CA TYR A 104 -1.35 -0.14 3.71
C TYR A 104 -2.14 -0.28 2.40
N LEU A 105 -2.36 0.82 1.69
CA LEU A 105 -3.15 0.85 0.47
C LEU A 105 -2.53 -0.01 -0.63
N LYS A 106 -1.20 0.00 -0.75
CA LYS A 106 -0.48 -0.90 -1.66
C LYS A 106 -0.76 -2.38 -1.34
N LYS A 107 -0.71 -2.78 -0.06
CA LYS A 107 -1.01 -4.17 0.35
C LYS A 107 -2.48 -4.53 0.11
N TYR A 108 -3.39 -3.62 0.42
CA TYR A 108 -4.81 -3.80 0.17
C TYR A 108 -5.10 -3.97 -1.33
N ASP A 109 -4.53 -3.09 -2.16
CA ASP A 109 -4.69 -3.15 -3.61
C ASP A 109 -4.06 -4.41 -4.23
N ASP A 110 -2.88 -4.81 -3.77
CA ASP A 110 -2.26 -6.10 -4.12
C ASP A 110 -3.19 -7.29 -3.84
N ALA A 111 -3.87 -7.27 -2.70
CA ALA A 111 -4.82 -8.31 -2.32
C ALA A 111 -6.07 -8.28 -3.22
N VAL A 112 -6.61 -7.09 -3.52
CA VAL A 112 -7.74 -6.92 -4.45
C VAL A 112 -7.38 -7.44 -5.84
N TYR A 113 -6.20 -7.08 -6.35
CA TYR A 113 -5.73 -7.49 -7.67
C TYR A 113 -5.57 -9.02 -7.78
N ARG A 114 -5.01 -9.67 -6.76
CA ARG A 114 -4.77 -11.12 -6.79
C ARG A 114 -6.01 -11.97 -6.49
N TYR A 115 -6.84 -11.54 -5.54
CA TYR A 115 -7.87 -12.40 -4.94
C TYR A 115 -9.31 -11.91 -5.12
N GLY A 116 -9.53 -10.69 -5.62
CA GLY A 116 -10.89 -10.20 -5.96
C GLY A 116 -11.75 -9.85 -4.75
N TYR A 117 -11.29 -8.93 -3.89
CA TYR A 117 -12.01 -8.41 -2.72
C TYR A 117 -13.22 -7.52 -3.09
N LYS A 118 -14.04 -7.18 -2.07
CA LYS A 118 -15.06 -6.13 -2.19
C LYS A 118 -14.41 -4.83 -2.65
N GLU A 119 -14.82 -4.40 -3.83
CA GLU A 119 -14.32 -3.20 -4.47
C GLU A 119 -14.71 -1.96 -3.67
N TYR A 120 -13.71 -1.17 -3.28
CA TYR A 120 -13.89 0.18 -2.76
C TYR A 120 -13.24 1.17 -3.71
N PHE A 121 -14.01 2.22 -4.02
CA PHE A 121 -13.53 3.39 -4.73
C PHE A 121 -13.69 4.61 -3.80
N PRO A 122 -12.62 5.38 -3.55
CA PRO A 122 -12.66 6.51 -2.63
C PRO A 122 -13.58 7.63 -3.10
N SER A 123 -14.31 8.23 -2.15
CA SER A 123 -15.19 9.37 -2.41
C SER A 123 -14.46 10.71 -2.45
N SER A 124 -13.45 10.90 -1.58
CA SER A 124 -12.70 12.16 -1.51
C SER A 124 -11.67 12.27 -2.62
N GLU A 125 -11.52 13.47 -3.19
CA GLU A 125 -10.53 13.71 -4.26
C GLU A 125 -9.10 13.45 -3.78
N ALA A 126 -8.77 13.86 -2.56
CA ALA A 126 -7.46 13.61 -1.97
C ALA A 126 -7.13 12.10 -1.88
N GLU A 127 -8.08 11.28 -1.44
CA GLU A 127 -7.87 9.83 -1.35
C GLU A 127 -7.79 9.19 -2.75
N LYS A 128 -8.59 9.64 -3.73
CA LYS A 128 -8.48 9.20 -5.14
C LYS A 128 -7.06 9.42 -5.68
N GLN A 129 -6.49 10.60 -5.48
CA GLN A 129 -5.12 10.90 -5.93
C GLN A 129 -4.09 9.92 -5.35
N VAL A 130 -4.26 9.47 -4.11
CA VAL A 130 -3.37 8.46 -3.51
C VAL A 130 -3.56 7.09 -4.15
N TYR A 131 -4.79 6.69 -4.48
CA TYR A 131 -5.04 5.46 -5.25
C TYR A 131 -4.37 5.48 -6.62
N LEU A 132 -4.51 6.58 -7.38
CA LEU A 132 -3.89 6.71 -8.70
C LEU A 132 -2.37 6.57 -8.63
N LYS A 133 -1.75 7.23 -7.64
CA LYS A 133 -0.32 7.10 -7.35
C LYS A 133 0.08 5.66 -7.02
N VAL A 134 -0.66 4.98 -6.15
CA VAL A 134 -0.38 3.57 -5.81
C VAL A 134 -0.52 2.65 -7.01
N TRP A 135 -1.55 2.83 -7.84
CA TRP A 135 -1.73 2.03 -9.06
C TRP A 135 -0.61 2.26 -10.08
N ALA A 136 -0.18 3.52 -10.26
CA ALA A 136 0.96 3.87 -11.11
C ALA A 136 2.26 3.24 -10.59
N MET A 137 2.58 3.41 -9.31
CA MET A 137 3.79 2.86 -8.66
C MET A 137 3.84 1.32 -8.66
N THR A 138 2.69 0.66 -8.81
CA THR A 138 2.59 -0.80 -8.84
C THR A 138 2.31 -1.36 -10.23
N ASP A 139 2.48 -0.51 -11.26
CA ASP A 139 2.31 -0.84 -12.67
C ASP A 139 1.00 -1.60 -12.93
N ARG A 140 -0.11 -1.09 -12.39
CA ARG A 140 -1.41 -1.72 -12.65
C ARG A 140 -1.77 -1.65 -14.13
N PRO A 141 -2.41 -2.71 -14.67
CA PRO A 141 -2.86 -2.68 -16.05
C PRO A 141 -4.06 -1.74 -16.19
N ASP A 142 -4.16 -1.07 -17.33
CA ASP A 142 -5.21 -0.09 -17.62
C ASP A 142 -6.61 -0.66 -17.41
N GLN A 143 -6.84 -1.90 -17.85
CA GLN A 143 -8.11 -2.62 -17.65
C GLN A 143 -8.49 -2.75 -16.16
N TYR A 144 -7.51 -3.01 -15.30
CA TYR A 144 -7.76 -3.07 -13.86
C TYR A 144 -8.18 -1.70 -13.35
N VAL A 145 -7.47 -0.64 -13.73
CA VAL A 145 -7.79 0.73 -13.28
C VAL A 145 -9.14 1.20 -13.81
N LEU A 146 -9.46 0.97 -15.09
CA LEU A 146 -10.77 1.29 -15.68
C LEU A 146 -11.92 0.61 -14.91
N LYS A 147 -11.74 -0.67 -14.55
CA LYS A 147 -12.69 -1.39 -13.71
C LYS A 147 -12.83 -0.74 -12.33
N ARG A 148 -11.70 -0.44 -11.67
CA ARG A 148 -11.67 0.19 -10.33
C ARG A 148 -12.23 1.61 -10.30
N LEU A 149 -12.20 2.32 -11.42
CA LEU A 149 -12.80 3.63 -11.61
C LEU A 149 -14.28 3.57 -12.00
N ASN A 150 -14.86 2.36 -12.07
CA ASN A 150 -16.21 2.09 -12.54
C ASN A 150 -16.49 2.60 -13.97
N ILE A 151 -15.45 2.75 -14.79
CA ILE A 151 -15.60 3.21 -16.18
C ILE A 151 -16.07 2.04 -17.05
N ASP A 152 -15.46 0.87 -16.86
CA ASP A 152 -15.67 -0.33 -17.69
C ASP A 152 -16.78 -1.28 -17.18
N ARG A 153 -17.57 -0.90 -16.19
CA ARG A 153 -18.79 -1.68 -15.90
C ARG A 153 -19.82 -1.44 -17.00
N GLY A 154 -19.70 -2.17 -18.11
CA GLY A 154 -20.79 -2.32 -19.07
C GLY A 154 -21.97 -2.97 -18.34
N GLU A 155 -23.14 -2.34 -18.37
CA GLU A 155 -24.36 -2.84 -17.73
C GLU A 155 -24.92 -4.07 -18.47
N ASN A 156 -24.58 -4.20 -19.76
CA ASN A 156 -25.00 -5.30 -20.62
C ASN A 156 -24.14 -6.55 -20.39
N LYS A 157 -24.63 -7.42 -19.50
CA LYS A 157 -24.14 -8.79 -19.33
C LYS A 157 -24.67 -9.66 -20.47
N TYR A 158 -23.78 -10.33 -21.20
CA TYR A 158 -24.13 -11.39 -22.14
C TYR A 158 -23.61 -12.73 -21.63
N PHE A 159 -24.35 -13.82 -21.89
CA PHE A 159 -23.88 -15.15 -21.59
C PHE A 159 -22.82 -15.55 -22.62
N SER A 160 -21.58 -15.74 -22.17
CA SER A 160 -20.50 -16.18 -23.04
C SER A 160 -20.46 -17.71 -23.10
N TYR A 161 -20.92 -18.28 -24.20
CA TYR A 161 -20.99 -19.74 -24.40
C TYR A 161 -19.61 -20.42 -24.31
N ASN A 162 -18.56 -19.78 -24.84
CA ASN A 162 -17.18 -20.31 -24.79
C ASN A 162 -16.63 -20.45 -23.36
N TYR A 163 -17.08 -19.62 -22.44
CA TYR A 163 -16.60 -19.60 -21.05
C TYR A 163 -17.68 -20.01 -20.04
N LYS A 164 -18.87 -20.40 -20.53
CA LYS A 164 -20.05 -20.78 -19.75
C LYS A 164 -20.36 -19.82 -18.58
N ARG A 165 -20.20 -18.51 -18.79
CA ARG A 165 -20.43 -17.48 -17.76
C ARG A 165 -20.92 -16.15 -18.33
N MET A 166 -21.64 -15.37 -17.51
CA MET A 166 -22.01 -13.99 -17.81
C MET A 166 -20.75 -13.11 -17.93
N ARG A 167 -20.61 -12.38 -19.03
CA ARG A 167 -19.54 -11.38 -19.27
C ARG A 167 -20.16 -10.03 -19.56
N THR A 168 -19.51 -8.95 -19.17
CA THR A 168 -19.88 -7.60 -19.60
C THR A 168 -19.22 -7.31 -20.95
N ARG A 169 -19.94 -6.64 -21.86
CA ARG A 169 -19.32 -6.06 -23.06
C ARG A 169 -18.48 -4.86 -22.63
N TRP A 170 -17.23 -4.80 -23.11
CA TRP A 170 -16.40 -3.61 -22.94
C TRP A 170 -17.09 -2.43 -23.63
N LYS A 171 -17.15 -1.29 -22.94
CA LYS A 171 -17.64 -0.05 -23.53
C LYS A 171 -16.77 0.35 -24.72
N THR A 172 -17.34 1.07 -25.69
CA THR A 172 -16.55 1.65 -26.78
C THR A 172 -15.57 2.69 -26.25
N GLU A 173 -14.58 3.05 -27.05
CA GLU A 173 -13.62 4.09 -26.66
C GLU A 173 -14.34 5.43 -26.41
N GLU A 174 -15.33 5.78 -27.22
CA GLU A 174 -16.16 6.97 -27.04
C GLU A 174 -16.94 6.93 -25.71
N GLU A 175 -17.54 5.79 -25.38
CA GLU A 175 -18.27 5.60 -24.12
C GLU A 175 -17.34 5.66 -22.89
N ILE A 176 -16.10 5.18 -23.03
CA ILE A 176 -15.06 5.27 -21.98
C ILE A 176 -14.64 6.74 -21.80
N MET A 177 -14.36 7.43 -22.89
CA MET A 177 -13.89 8.83 -22.89
C MET A 177 -14.95 9.81 -22.37
N ALA A 178 -16.23 9.53 -22.63
CA ALA A 178 -17.36 10.33 -22.15
C ALA A 178 -17.67 10.10 -20.65
N HIS A 179 -17.07 9.10 -20.00
CA HIS A 179 -17.39 8.76 -18.61
C HIS A 179 -16.91 9.86 -17.64
N PRO A 180 -17.70 10.26 -16.62
CA PRO A 180 -17.32 11.32 -15.67
C PRO A 180 -16.01 11.07 -14.91
N ASN A 181 -15.63 9.81 -14.71
CA ASN A 181 -14.37 9.43 -14.07
C ASN A 181 -13.17 9.30 -15.03
N TYR A 182 -13.34 9.54 -16.34
CA TYR A 182 -12.26 9.34 -17.32
C TYR A 182 -11.04 10.23 -17.05
N TYR A 183 -11.23 11.43 -16.49
CA TYR A 183 -10.12 12.30 -16.09
C TYR A 183 -9.16 11.62 -15.09
N LEU A 184 -9.66 10.77 -14.19
CA LEU A 184 -8.84 10.02 -13.23
C LEU A 184 -8.00 8.95 -13.93
N PHE A 185 -8.53 8.33 -14.98
CA PHE A 185 -7.79 7.36 -15.77
C PHE A 185 -6.64 8.03 -16.53
N ARG A 186 -6.90 9.21 -17.12
CA ARG A 186 -5.86 10.02 -17.76
C ARG A 186 -4.77 10.44 -16.78
N GLU A 187 -5.16 10.83 -15.57
CA GLU A 187 -4.21 11.17 -14.51
C GLU A 187 -3.37 9.97 -14.07
N PHE A 188 -3.98 8.79 -13.93
CA PHE A 188 -3.24 7.55 -13.70
C PHE A 188 -2.21 7.27 -14.79
N GLN A 189 -2.59 7.38 -16.08
CA GLN A 189 -1.67 7.17 -17.20
C GLN A 189 -0.50 8.17 -17.17
N ARG A 190 -0.78 9.43 -16.84
CA ARG A 190 0.25 10.47 -16.66
C ARG A 190 1.24 10.11 -15.54
N LEU A 191 0.72 9.69 -14.37
CA LEU A 191 1.54 9.29 -13.21
C LEU A 191 2.36 8.02 -13.50
N LYS A 192 1.82 7.10 -14.30
CA LYS A 192 2.50 5.88 -14.71
C LYS A 192 3.67 6.16 -15.66
N ALA A 193 3.52 7.11 -16.57
CA ALA A 193 4.57 7.51 -17.51
C ALA A 193 5.75 8.25 -16.86
N GLN A 194 5.62 8.72 -15.61
CA GLN A 194 6.62 9.59 -14.97
C GLN A 194 7.90 8.91 -14.49
N SER A 195 8.07 7.59 -14.64
CA SER A 195 9.26 6.83 -14.21
C SER A 195 9.75 7.20 -12.79
N TRP A 196 9.24 6.49 -11.78
CA TRP A 196 9.62 6.70 -10.37
C TRP A 196 11.02 6.19 -10.03
#